data_AF-A0A951V5J6-F1
#
_entry.id   AF-A0A951V5J6-F1
#
_cell.length_a   1.000
_cell.length_b   1.000
_cell.length_c   1.000
_cell.angle_alpha   90.00
_cell.angle_beta   90.00
_cell.angle_gamma   90.00
#
_symmetry.space_group_name_H-M   'P 1'
#
loop_
_entity.id
_entity.type
_entity.pdbx_description
1 polymer ?
#
loop_
_entity_poly.entity_id
_entity_poly.type
_entity_poly.pdbx_seq_one_letter_code
_entity_poly.pdbx_strand_id
1 'polypeptide(L)'
;MKKNILLVFVALVAFTMSCEKDALENFSQNDQIDLKSQPIPGNYDITFSYVGETTLTFVIDQSGAQSVSHMLFQFIDCYGEYLTIDNVISATVNEIDWEDKIVSGSGFDYECTDDSNFDLNSPFIKLDDFEFDGVDIVTVVIVLDQKVANVDYLIKSGNNCFVYDEQTNICDFTEECFEWVGETAWSDGERYVEQGNWATYTEYEADLTVTLFAGQTFEAGTVHFSAVVDDEVTITITLEGDWIFAEYEMGEAVEENVKIQDYEFSPSGNPAPGQFAHKATVAGQSY
;
A
#
# COMPACT_ATOMS: atom_id res chain seq x y z
N MET A 1 38.65 8.08 43.34
CA MET A 1 37.28 8.41 43.80
C MET A 1 36.37 7.81 42.75
N LYS A 2 35.50 6.86 43.12
CA LYS A 2 34.61 6.18 42.17
C LYS A 2 33.62 7.21 41.63
N LYS A 3 33.69 7.53 40.34
CA LYS A 3 32.67 8.31 39.65
C LYS A 3 31.47 7.35 39.47
N ASN A 4 30.39 7.57 40.21
CA ASN A 4 29.14 6.88 39.96
C ASN A 4 28.48 7.63 38.79
N ILE A 5 28.63 7.11 37.58
CA ILE A 5 28.12 7.74 36.35
C ILE A 5 26.68 7.25 36.15
N LEU A 6 25.68 7.93 36.69
CA LEU A 6 24.29 7.52 36.47
C LEU A 6 23.91 7.77 35.00
N LEU A 7 23.34 6.79 34.30
CA LEU A 7 23.06 6.89 32.87
C LEU A 7 21.55 6.90 32.60
N VAL A 8 21.13 7.93 31.88
CA VAL A 8 19.79 8.07 31.32
C VAL A 8 19.86 7.62 29.88
N PHE A 9 18.98 6.71 29.48
CA PHE A 9 18.90 6.27 28.10
C PHE A 9 17.51 6.53 27.56
N VAL A 10 17.42 7.25 26.44
CA VAL A 10 16.23 7.36 25.61
C VAL A 10 16.55 6.75 24.27
N ALA A 11 15.83 5.71 23.88
CA ALA A 11 15.70 5.35 22.48
C ALA A 11 14.26 5.60 22.04
N LEU A 12 14.08 6.27 20.90
CA LEU A 12 12.84 6.13 20.16
C LEU A 12 12.96 4.83 19.36
N VAL A 13 12.13 3.86 19.71
CA VAL A 13 12.12 2.54 19.07
C VAL A 13 10.78 2.33 18.40
N ALA A 14 10.75 1.60 17.31
CA ALA A 14 9.53 1.23 16.62
C ALA A 14 9.45 -0.29 16.53
N PHE A 15 8.23 -0.82 16.52
CA PHE A 15 7.97 -2.22 16.23
C PHE A 15 6.84 -2.35 15.21
N THR A 16 6.85 -3.45 14.45
CA THR A 16 5.78 -3.72 13.48
C THR A 16 4.56 -4.29 14.19
N MET A 17 3.39 -3.70 13.97
CA MET A 17 2.12 -4.35 14.25
C MET A 17 1.44 -4.73 12.95
N SER A 18 1.01 -5.99 12.83
CA SER A 18 0.12 -6.42 11.75
C SER A 18 -1.27 -5.86 12.04
N CYS A 19 -1.80 -5.02 11.14
CA CYS A 19 -3.21 -4.66 11.19
C CYS A 19 -4.05 -5.92 10.94
N GLU A 20 -4.91 -6.32 11.90
CA GLU A 20 -5.93 -7.36 11.68
C GLU A 20 -6.91 -6.87 10.60
N LYS A 21 -6.83 -7.44 9.40
CA LYS A 21 -7.86 -7.28 8.36
C LYS A 21 -8.98 -8.29 8.62
N ASP A 22 -9.95 -7.89 9.43
CA ASP A 22 -11.28 -8.49 9.33
C ASP A 22 -11.94 -8.04 8.02
N ALA A 23 -12.41 -9.02 7.24
CA ALA A 23 -13.35 -8.91 6.12
C ALA A 23 -12.86 -8.24 4.81
N LEU A 24 -12.17 -9.03 3.98
CA LEU A 24 -12.38 -8.97 2.52
C LEU A 24 -13.00 -10.32 2.10
N GLU A 25 -14.32 -10.39 2.25
CA GLU A 25 -15.10 -11.43 1.57
C GLU A 25 -14.90 -11.27 0.06
N ASN A 26 -14.66 -12.39 -0.62
CA ASN A 26 -14.60 -12.48 -2.07
C ASN A 26 -15.84 -11.82 -2.70
N PHE A 27 -15.69 -10.59 -3.19
CA PHE A 27 -16.67 -9.96 -4.06
C PHE A 27 -16.54 -10.62 -5.45
N SER A 28 -17.32 -11.68 -5.69
CA SER A 28 -17.77 -11.99 -7.05
C SER A 28 -19.03 -11.17 -7.30
N GLN A 29 -18.86 -9.92 -7.72
CA GLN A 29 -19.99 -9.10 -8.11
C GLN A 29 -20.42 -9.54 -9.52
N ASN A 30 -21.38 -10.46 -9.59
CA ASN A 30 -22.21 -10.60 -10.78
C ASN A 30 -23.23 -9.45 -10.76
N ASP A 31 -22.80 -8.24 -11.11
CA ASP A 31 -23.71 -7.12 -11.28
C ASP A 31 -24.43 -7.29 -12.63
N GLN A 32 -25.55 -8.02 -12.62
CA GLN A 32 -26.54 -7.91 -13.68
C GLN A 32 -27.23 -6.55 -13.56
N ILE A 33 -26.72 -5.54 -14.27
CA ILE A 33 -27.34 -4.23 -14.35
C ILE A 33 -28.58 -4.32 -15.26
N ASP A 34 -29.75 -4.58 -14.67
CA ASP A 34 -31.04 -4.54 -15.36
C ASP A 34 -31.44 -3.07 -15.65
N LEU A 35 -30.91 -2.51 -16.73
CA LEU A 35 -31.20 -1.15 -17.22
C LEU A 35 -32.61 -1.07 -17.83
N LYS A 36 -33.65 -1.23 -17.00
CA LYS A 36 -35.05 -0.96 -17.37
C LYS A 36 -35.41 0.52 -17.15
N SER A 37 -35.02 1.43 -18.04
CA SER A 37 -35.81 2.67 -18.25
C SER A 37 -35.34 3.61 -19.38
N GLN A 38 -35.16 3.16 -20.62
CA GLN A 38 -35.38 4.02 -21.81
C GLN A 38 -35.78 3.14 -23.00
N PRO A 39 -36.68 3.57 -23.90
CA PRO A 39 -37.07 2.82 -25.07
C PRO A 39 -36.01 2.99 -26.17
N ILE A 40 -34.94 2.19 -26.13
CA ILE A 40 -33.86 2.16 -27.14
C ILE A 40 -33.73 0.70 -27.63
N PRO A 41 -33.35 0.42 -28.90
CA PRO A 41 -33.30 -0.94 -29.42
C PRO A 41 -32.14 -1.73 -28.78
N GLY A 42 -32.49 -2.62 -27.86
CA GLY A 42 -31.63 -3.68 -27.33
C GLY A 42 -31.13 -3.48 -25.90
N ASN A 43 -31.52 -4.38 -25.00
CA ASN A 43 -30.78 -4.57 -23.74
C ASN A 43 -29.68 -5.59 -24.04
N TYR A 44 -28.42 -5.21 -23.88
CA TYR A 44 -27.33 -6.18 -23.85
C TYR A 44 -27.28 -6.81 -22.46
N ASP A 45 -27.17 -8.13 -22.37
CA ASP A 45 -26.74 -8.80 -21.14
C ASP A 45 -25.23 -9.01 -21.25
N ILE A 46 -24.46 -8.32 -20.43
CA ILE A 46 -23.00 -8.33 -20.47
C ILE A 46 -22.51 -9.02 -19.21
N THR A 47 -21.77 -10.10 -19.39
CA THR A 47 -21.03 -10.75 -18.32
C THR A 47 -19.56 -10.42 -18.48
N PHE A 48 -19.00 -9.72 -17.49
CA PHE A 48 -17.58 -9.51 -17.33
C PHE A 48 -17.00 -10.56 -16.39
N SER A 49 -15.85 -11.14 -16.75
CA SER A 49 -15.11 -12.05 -15.89
C SER A 49 -13.62 -11.93 -16.12
N TYR A 50 -12.86 -12.33 -15.11
CA TYR A 50 -11.41 -12.36 -15.15
C TYR A 50 -10.91 -13.76 -14.85
N VAL A 51 -9.97 -14.25 -15.65
CA VAL A 51 -9.35 -15.56 -15.49
C VAL A 51 -7.88 -15.36 -15.16
N GLY A 52 -7.47 -15.76 -13.96
CA GLY A 52 -6.14 -15.45 -13.45
C GLY A 52 -5.98 -13.95 -13.17
N GLU A 53 -4.82 -13.39 -13.51
CA GLU A 53 -4.47 -11.99 -13.19
C GLU A 53 -4.40 -11.07 -14.41
N THR A 54 -4.39 -11.62 -15.63
CA THR A 54 -4.18 -10.82 -16.85
C THR A 54 -5.14 -11.13 -18.01
N THR A 55 -6.10 -12.05 -17.84
CA THR A 55 -7.06 -12.41 -18.89
C THR A 55 -8.46 -11.91 -18.56
N LEU A 56 -8.97 -11.00 -19.40
CA LEU A 56 -10.32 -10.45 -19.33
C LEU A 56 -11.23 -11.16 -20.31
N THR A 57 -12.46 -11.46 -19.92
CA THR A 57 -13.48 -12.04 -20.78
C THR A 57 -14.79 -11.28 -20.66
N PHE A 58 -15.30 -10.80 -21.79
CA PHE A 58 -16.59 -10.16 -21.94
C PHE A 58 -17.49 -11.07 -22.76
N VAL A 59 -18.66 -11.42 -22.23
CA VAL A 59 -19.70 -12.15 -22.96
C VAL A 59 -20.89 -11.21 -23.12
N ILE A 60 -21.21 -10.87 -24.36
CA ILE A 60 -22.26 -9.92 -24.72
C ILE A 60 -23.37 -10.70 -25.41
N ASP A 61 -24.49 -10.89 -24.73
CA ASP A 61 -25.73 -11.35 -25.33
C ASP A 61 -26.44 -10.15 -25.98
N GLN A 62 -26.47 -10.14 -27.30
CA GLN A 62 -27.14 -9.14 -28.12
C GLN A 62 -28.46 -9.67 -28.70
N SER A 63 -29.03 -10.74 -28.14
CA SER A 63 -30.32 -11.28 -28.58
C SER A 63 -31.45 -10.25 -28.40
N GLY A 64 -32.03 -9.82 -29.51
CA GLY A 64 -33.04 -8.75 -29.51
C GLY A 64 -32.48 -7.33 -29.39
N ALA A 65 -31.15 -7.18 -29.46
CA ALA A 65 -30.46 -5.92 -29.63
C ALA A 65 -29.99 -5.71 -31.08
N GLN A 66 -29.53 -4.50 -31.38
CA GLN A 66 -28.79 -4.25 -32.61
C GLN A 66 -27.39 -4.87 -32.50
N SER A 67 -26.76 -5.23 -33.61
CA SER A 67 -25.40 -5.79 -33.56
C SER A 67 -24.40 -4.76 -33.03
N VAL A 68 -23.55 -5.19 -32.10
CA VAL A 68 -22.36 -4.44 -31.68
C VAL A 68 -21.44 -4.26 -32.87
N SER A 69 -21.04 -3.03 -33.15
CA SER A 69 -20.16 -2.70 -34.28
C SER A 69 -18.73 -2.40 -33.84
N HIS A 70 -18.56 -1.82 -32.64
CA HIS A 70 -17.24 -1.47 -32.10
C HIS A 70 -17.22 -1.62 -30.58
N MET A 71 -16.04 -1.89 -30.05
CA MET A 71 -15.75 -1.80 -28.62
C MET A 71 -14.48 -1.00 -28.39
N LEU A 72 -14.49 -0.14 -27.37
CA LEU A 72 -13.30 0.54 -26.88
C LEU A 72 -13.08 0.13 -25.43
N PHE A 73 -11.82 -0.04 -25.04
CA PHE A 73 -11.41 -0.40 -23.69
C PHE A 73 -10.35 0.56 -23.20
N GLN A 74 -10.50 1.04 -21.97
CA GLN A 74 -9.46 1.71 -21.21
C GLN A 74 -9.16 0.86 -20.00
N PHE A 75 -7.91 0.44 -19.88
CA PHE A 75 -7.46 -0.34 -18.74
C PHE A 75 -6.59 0.55 -17.87
N ILE A 76 -6.85 0.53 -16.56
CA ILE A 76 -6.04 1.21 -15.55
C ILE A 76 -5.36 0.13 -14.73
N ASP A 77 -4.04 0.19 -14.62
CA ASP A 77 -3.24 -0.78 -13.89
C ASP A 77 -3.39 -0.63 -12.37
N CYS A 78 -2.70 -1.51 -11.62
CA CYS A 78 -2.64 -1.42 -10.17
C CYS A 78 -1.86 -0.20 -9.63
N TYR A 79 -1.42 0.75 -10.44
CA TYR A 79 -0.77 1.97 -9.98
C TYR A 79 -1.54 3.23 -10.39
N GLY A 80 -2.70 3.06 -11.03
CA GLY A 80 -3.51 4.16 -11.53
C GLY A 80 -3.03 4.70 -12.89
N GLU A 81 -2.17 3.96 -13.60
CA GLU A 81 -1.70 4.33 -14.93
C GLU A 81 -2.52 3.63 -16.02
N TYR A 82 -2.78 4.33 -17.11
CA TYR A 82 -3.48 3.77 -18.27
C TYR A 82 -2.56 2.82 -19.04
N LEU A 83 -3.06 1.62 -19.32
CA LEU A 83 -2.38 0.69 -20.22
C LEU A 83 -2.58 1.11 -21.68
N THR A 84 -1.61 0.75 -22.51
CA THR A 84 -1.60 1.01 -23.95
C THR A 84 -1.73 -0.30 -24.73
N ILE A 85 -1.79 -0.23 -26.06
CA ILE A 85 -1.81 -1.43 -26.90
C ILE A 85 -0.56 -2.30 -26.74
N ASP A 86 0.58 -1.71 -26.36
CA ASP A 86 1.81 -2.45 -26.11
C ASP A 86 1.67 -3.45 -24.94
N ASN A 87 0.65 -3.26 -24.09
CA ASN A 87 0.31 -4.15 -22.99
C ASN A 87 -0.60 -5.32 -23.41
N VAL A 88 -1.10 -5.33 -24.65
CA VAL A 88 -1.98 -6.41 -25.14
C VAL A 88 -1.12 -7.53 -25.71
N ILE A 89 -1.17 -8.70 -25.06
CA ILE A 89 -0.52 -9.92 -25.53
C ILE A 89 -1.32 -10.55 -26.66
N SER A 90 -2.65 -10.60 -26.51
CA SER A 90 -3.55 -11.15 -27.53
C SER A 90 -4.97 -10.66 -27.29
N ALA A 91 -5.77 -10.58 -28.35
CA ALA A 91 -7.21 -10.44 -28.24
C ALA A 91 -7.91 -11.43 -29.18
N THR A 92 -9.01 -12.01 -28.72
CA THR A 92 -9.87 -12.84 -29.58
C THR A 92 -11.31 -12.40 -29.47
N VAL A 93 -12.05 -12.57 -30.58
CA VAL A 93 -13.49 -12.31 -30.62
C VAL A 93 -14.16 -13.51 -31.26
N ASN A 94 -15.02 -14.18 -30.49
CA ASN A 94 -15.62 -15.47 -30.84
C ASN A 94 -14.55 -16.50 -31.29
N GLU A 95 -13.47 -16.60 -30.52
CA GLU A 95 -12.30 -17.48 -30.77
C GLU A 95 -11.48 -17.15 -32.03
N ILE A 96 -11.83 -16.08 -32.75
CA ILE A 96 -11.03 -15.58 -33.88
C ILE A 96 -9.96 -14.67 -33.31
N ASP A 97 -8.72 -14.83 -33.75
CA ASP A 97 -7.60 -13.96 -33.40
C ASP A 97 -7.74 -12.57 -34.03
N TRP A 98 -7.55 -11.54 -33.22
CA TRP A 98 -7.72 -10.14 -33.58
C TRP A 98 -6.44 -9.33 -33.46
N GLU A 99 -5.28 -9.92 -33.20
CA GLU A 99 -3.99 -9.21 -33.01
C GLU A 99 -3.73 -8.14 -34.10
N ASP A 100 -3.96 -8.46 -35.37
CA ASP A 100 -3.78 -7.53 -36.51
C ASP A 100 -4.89 -6.47 -36.68
N LYS A 101 -5.99 -6.57 -35.92
CA LYS A 101 -7.17 -5.71 -36.01
C LYS A 101 -7.32 -4.76 -34.82
N ILE A 102 -6.50 -4.93 -33.78
CA ILE A 102 -6.51 -4.03 -32.63
C ILE A 102 -5.87 -2.71 -33.05
N VAL A 103 -6.55 -1.61 -32.72
CA VAL A 103 -6.02 -0.26 -32.95
C VAL A 103 -5.92 0.47 -31.62
N SER A 104 -4.78 1.09 -31.35
CA SER A 104 -4.65 2.08 -30.28
C SER A 104 -5.09 3.44 -30.77
N GLY A 105 -5.78 4.19 -29.91
CA GLY A 105 -6.09 5.58 -30.16
C GLY A 105 -5.86 6.45 -28.93
N SER A 106 -5.71 7.75 -29.19
CA SER A 106 -5.91 8.82 -28.22
C SER A 106 -6.61 9.95 -28.97
N GLY A 107 -7.78 10.39 -28.51
CA GLY A 107 -8.59 11.44 -29.14
C GLY A 107 -9.90 10.96 -29.79
N PHE A 108 -10.75 11.95 -30.10
CA PHE A 108 -12.17 11.88 -30.43
C PHE A 108 -12.57 10.83 -31.49
N ASP A 109 -13.31 9.79 -31.07
CA ASP A 109 -14.30 9.13 -31.93
C ASP A 109 -15.59 9.98 -31.89
N TYR A 110 -15.76 10.85 -32.89
CA TYR A 110 -16.73 11.96 -32.94
C TYR A 110 -18.21 11.57 -32.73
N GLU A 111 -18.54 10.27 -32.72
CA GLU A 111 -19.92 9.81 -32.65
C GLU A 111 -20.40 9.45 -31.22
N CYS A 112 -19.49 9.35 -30.23
CA CYS A 112 -19.83 8.90 -28.87
C CYS A 112 -19.51 9.93 -27.75
N THR A 113 -19.19 11.18 -28.08
CA THR A 113 -18.43 12.10 -27.19
C THR A 113 -19.24 12.97 -26.24
N ASP A 114 -20.56 13.01 -26.33
CA ASP A 114 -21.30 14.15 -25.76
C ASP A 114 -21.83 13.94 -24.33
N ASP A 115 -21.77 12.74 -23.74
CA ASP A 115 -22.40 12.50 -22.43
C ASP A 115 -21.81 11.36 -21.58
N SER A 116 -20.59 10.88 -21.86
CA SER A 116 -20.02 9.74 -21.12
C SER A 116 -18.77 10.11 -20.33
N ASN A 117 -18.66 9.56 -19.12
CA ASN A 117 -17.45 9.62 -18.27
C ASN A 117 -16.23 8.92 -18.87
N PHE A 118 -16.31 8.46 -20.13
CA PHE A 118 -15.23 7.80 -20.84
C PHE A 118 -14.28 8.86 -21.41
N ASP A 119 -13.11 9.03 -20.79
CA ASP A 119 -12.14 10.04 -21.22
C ASP A 119 -11.39 9.58 -22.48
N LEU A 120 -11.95 9.88 -23.65
CA LEU A 120 -11.32 9.56 -24.95
C LEU A 120 -9.95 10.22 -25.17
N ASN A 121 -9.48 11.10 -24.29
CA ASN A 121 -8.10 11.62 -24.35
C ASN A 121 -7.08 10.67 -23.74
N SER A 122 -7.53 9.72 -22.91
CA SER A 122 -6.69 8.69 -22.31
C SER A 122 -6.50 7.51 -23.27
N PRO A 123 -5.38 6.77 -23.19
CA PRO A 123 -5.11 5.62 -24.06
C PRO A 123 -6.25 4.61 -24.04
N PHE A 124 -6.69 4.19 -25.23
CA PHE A 124 -7.68 3.12 -25.36
C PHE A 124 -7.30 2.12 -26.45
N ILE A 125 -7.84 0.92 -26.31
CA ILE A 125 -7.77 -0.18 -27.27
C ILE A 125 -9.13 -0.27 -27.95
N LYS A 126 -9.12 -0.23 -29.28
CA LYS A 126 -10.32 -0.32 -30.11
C LYS A 126 -10.37 -1.67 -30.83
N LEU A 127 -11.51 -2.35 -30.72
CA LEU A 127 -11.92 -3.45 -31.57
C LEU A 127 -13.02 -2.92 -32.49
N ASP A 128 -12.73 -2.87 -33.79
CA ASP A 128 -13.54 -2.23 -34.82
C ASP A 128 -14.07 -3.26 -35.85
N ASP A 129 -15.10 -2.89 -36.61
CA ASP A 129 -15.64 -3.67 -37.73
C ASP A 129 -16.08 -5.09 -37.33
N PHE A 130 -16.90 -5.19 -36.29
CA PHE A 130 -17.57 -6.44 -35.96
C PHE A 130 -18.58 -6.83 -37.04
N GLU A 131 -18.17 -7.73 -37.94
CA GLU A 131 -19.03 -8.31 -38.99
C GLU A 131 -19.76 -9.58 -38.50
N PHE A 132 -20.47 -9.50 -37.38
CA PHE A 132 -21.20 -10.64 -36.81
C PHE A 132 -22.67 -10.65 -37.22
N ASP A 133 -22.94 -10.84 -38.51
CA ASP A 133 -24.31 -11.04 -38.99
C ASP A 133 -24.89 -12.36 -38.44
N GLY A 134 -25.97 -12.25 -37.65
CA GLY A 134 -26.72 -13.39 -37.15
C GLY A 134 -26.09 -14.15 -35.97
N VAL A 135 -25.16 -13.51 -35.24
CA VAL A 135 -24.60 -14.06 -34.00
C VAL A 135 -25.27 -13.38 -32.82
N ASP A 136 -25.88 -14.15 -31.93
CA ASP A 136 -26.57 -13.60 -30.74
C ASP A 136 -25.60 -13.34 -29.58
N ILE A 137 -24.46 -14.03 -29.53
CA ILE A 137 -23.48 -13.93 -28.43
C ILE A 137 -22.11 -13.55 -28.99
N VAL A 138 -21.56 -12.44 -28.51
CA VAL A 138 -20.19 -12.00 -28.81
C VAL A 138 -19.33 -12.23 -27.58
N THR A 139 -18.27 -13.04 -27.70
CA THR A 139 -17.29 -13.26 -26.65
C THR A 139 -15.99 -12.57 -27.01
N VAL A 140 -15.56 -11.60 -26.21
CA VAL A 140 -14.27 -10.92 -26.35
C VAL A 140 -13.35 -11.40 -25.23
N VAL A 141 -12.16 -11.87 -25.59
CA VAL A 141 -11.10 -12.23 -24.63
C VAL A 141 -9.89 -11.35 -24.90
N ILE A 142 -9.39 -10.66 -23.87
CA ILE A 142 -8.18 -9.84 -23.95
C ILE A 142 -7.19 -10.37 -22.92
N VAL A 143 -5.97 -10.64 -23.36
CA VAL A 143 -4.85 -11.05 -22.50
C VAL A 143 -3.85 -9.91 -22.46
N LEU A 144 -3.51 -9.46 -21.26
CA LEU A 144 -2.58 -8.37 -21.02
C LEU A 144 -1.27 -8.90 -20.43
N ASP A 145 -0.22 -8.08 -20.49
CA ASP A 145 1.07 -8.36 -19.84
C ASP A 145 1.15 -7.85 -18.40
N GLN A 146 0.11 -7.13 -17.95
CA GLN A 146 0.01 -6.52 -16.63
C GLN A 146 -1.36 -6.76 -16.00
N LYS A 147 -1.41 -6.59 -14.68
CA LYS A 147 -2.64 -6.60 -13.89
C LYS A 147 -3.41 -5.31 -14.13
N VAL A 148 -4.74 -5.42 -14.17
CA VAL A 148 -5.64 -4.29 -14.31
C VAL A 148 -6.37 -4.10 -12.99
N ALA A 149 -6.49 -2.87 -12.52
CA ALA A 149 -7.33 -2.47 -11.40
C ALA A 149 -8.75 -2.18 -11.86
N ASN A 150 -8.89 -1.48 -12.98
CA ASN A 150 -10.18 -0.99 -13.46
C ASN A 150 -10.25 -1.06 -14.99
N VAL A 151 -11.44 -1.37 -15.50
CA VAL A 151 -11.75 -1.39 -16.92
C VAL A 151 -12.93 -0.47 -17.20
N ASP A 152 -12.70 0.61 -17.92
CA ASP A 152 -13.77 1.32 -18.60
C ASP A 152 -13.93 0.73 -20.00
N TYR A 153 -15.15 0.47 -20.43
CA TYR A 153 -15.39 0.06 -21.81
C TYR A 153 -16.64 0.69 -22.41
N LEU A 154 -16.56 0.92 -23.72
CA LEU A 154 -17.61 1.50 -24.52
C LEU A 154 -18.04 0.49 -25.59
N ILE A 155 -19.34 0.27 -25.71
CA ILE A 155 -19.97 -0.51 -26.78
C ILE A 155 -20.69 0.44 -27.73
N LYS A 156 -20.37 0.35 -29.03
CA LYS A 156 -21.08 1.05 -30.09
C LYS A 156 -22.02 0.08 -30.82
N SER A 157 -23.26 0.51 -30.98
CA SER A 157 -24.29 -0.25 -31.69
C SER A 157 -25.16 0.72 -32.50
N GLY A 158 -25.06 0.62 -33.82
CA GLY A 158 -25.66 1.62 -34.71
C GLY A 158 -25.13 3.01 -34.39
N ASN A 159 -26.03 3.93 -34.06
CA ASN A 159 -25.70 5.31 -33.70
C ASN A 159 -25.67 5.55 -32.18
N ASN A 160 -25.78 4.49 -31.37
CA ASN A 160 -25.80 4.59 -29.92
C ASN A 160 -24.47 4.09 -29.33
N CYS A 161 -24.07 4.68 -28.21
CA CYS A 161 -22.88 4.31 -27.46
C CYS A 161 -23.26 4.08 -26.00
N PHE A 162 -22.71 3.03 -25.40
CA PHE A 162 -22.99 2.61 -24.03
C PHE A 162 -21.67 2.47 -23.30
N VAL A 163 -21.53 3.12 -22.15
CA VAL A 163 -20.31 3.11 -21.34
C VAL A 163 -20.54 2.36 -20.05
N TYR A 164 -19.54 1.56 -19.70
CA TYR A 164 -19.50 0.70 -18.53
C TYR A 164 -18.15 0.91 -17.83
N ASP A 165 -18.16 0.76 -16.51
CA ASP A 165 -17.00 0.87 -15.62
C ASP A 165 -17.03 -0.37 -14.71
N GLU A 166 -15.97 -1.16 -14.76
CA GLU A 166 -15.82 -2.39 -13.97
C GLU A 166 -14.53 -2.33 -13.14
N GLN A 167 -14.68 -2.44 -11.82
CA GLN A 167 -13.55 -2.59 -10.91
C GLN A 167 -13.16 -4.06 -10.77
N THR A 168 -11.87 -4.33 -10.85
CA THR A 168 -11.33 -5.65 -10.55
C THR A 168 -10.81 -5.68 -9.11
N ASN A 169 -11.01 -6.79 -8.41
CA ASN A 169 -10.41 -7.02 -7.10
C ASN A 169 -9.00 -7.67 -7.22
N ILE A 170 -8.31 -7.50 -8.35
CA ILE A 170 -7.05 -8.21 -8.68
C ILE A 170 -5.83 -7.49 -8.12
N CYS A 171 -5.92 -6.18 -8.00
CA CYS A 171 -4.92 -5.36 -7.34
C CYS A 171 -5.04 -5.56 -5.84
N ASP A 172 -4.59 -6.71 -5.37
CA ASP A 172 -4.25 -6.89 -3.97
C ASP A 172 -3.00 -6.07 -3.72
N PHE A 173 -3.22 -4.79 -3.37
CA PHE A 173 -2.26 -4.07 -2.56
C PHE A 173 -2.29 -4.73 -1.17
N THR A 174 -1.74 -5.93 -1.09
CA THR A 174 -1.03 -6.35 0.11
C THR A 174 0.22 -5.47 0.19
N GLU A 175 0.02 -4.17 0.42
CA GLU A 175 0.81 -3.56 1.46
C GLU A 175 0.55 -4.47 2.66
N GLU A 176 1.54 -5.29 3.00
CA GLU A 176 1.68 -5.72 4.37
C GLU A 176 1.59 -4.43 5.18
N CYS A 177 0.43 -4.16 5.77
CA CYS A 177 0.22 -2.99 6.59
C CYS A 177 0.96 -3.26 7.90
N PHE A 178 2.28 -3.16 7.83
CA PHE A 178 3.15 -3.01 8.98
C PHE A 178 3.16 -1.51 9.26
N GLU A 179 2.24 -1.07 10.11
CA GLU A 179 2.40 0.24 10.72
C GLU A 179 3.52 0.10 11.76
N TRP A 180 4.62 0.82 11.55
CA TRP A 180 5.66 0.99 12.56
C TRP A 180 5.08 1.85 13.68
N VAL A 181 4.78 1.24 14.81
CA VAL A 181 4.31 1.97 15.99
C VAL A 181 5.53 2.36 16.81
N GLY A 182 5.77 3.67 16.90
CA GLY A 182 6.85 4.25 17.69
C GLY A 182 6.52 4.30 19.17
N GLU A 183 7.48 3.97 20.01
CA GLU A 183 7.42 4.08 21.47
C GLU A 183 8.72 4.67 22.02
N THR A 184 8.62 5.38 23.15
CA THR A 184 9.81 5.84 23.88
C THR A 184 10.30 4.73 24.80
N ALA A 185 11.57 4.37 24.69
CA ALA A 185 12.21 3.35 25.51
C ALA A 185 13.23 3.91 26.49
N TRP A 186 13.25 3.31 27.69
CA TRP A 186 14.10 3.67 28.82
C TRP A 186 14.81 2.43 29.37
N SER A 187 16.09 2.55 29.72
CA SER A 187 16.81 1.49 30.43
C SER A 187 16.20 1.26 31.81
N ASP A 188 16.09 0.01 32.23
CA ASP A 188 15.56 -0.35 33.55
C ASP A 188 16.39 0.29 34.68
N GLY A 189 15.71 0.79 35.70
CA GLY A 189 16.36 1.50 36.78
C GLY A 189 15.41 2.23 37.73
N GLU A 190 15.98 3.11 38.55
CA GLU A 190 15.22 3.84 39.57
C GLU A 190 14.43 5.01 38.97
N ARG A 191 13.38 5.41 39.68
CA ARG A 191 12.55 6.58 39.32
C ARG A 191 13.22 7.87 39.80
N TYR A 192 13.12 8.93 39.01
CA TYR A 192 13.60 10.27 39.41
C TYR A 192 12.76 10.88 40.54
N VAL A 193 11.45 10.65 40.49
CA VAL A 193 10.47 11.23 41.42
C VAL A 193 9.36 10.22 41.73
N GLU A 194 8.73 10.34 42.91
CA GLU A 194 7.65 9.43 43.31
C GLU A 194 6.36 9.61 42.49
N GLN A 195 6.07 10.84 42.06
CA GLN A 195 4.86 11.21 41.30
C GLN A 195 5.22 12.03 40.06
N GLY A 196 4.59 11.71 38.92
CA GLY A 196 4.87 12.40 37.64
C GLY A 196 6.22 12.01 37.00
N ASN A 197 6.71 10.81 37.31
CA ASN A 197 7.90 10.23 36.72
C ASN A 197 7.59 9.72 35.32
N TRP A 198 8.37 10.13 34.33
CA TRP A 198 8.22 9.71 32.93
C TRP A 198 9.48 9.07 32.36
N ALA A 199 10.51 8.88 33.20
CA ALA A 199 11.81 8.34 32.83
C ALA A 199 12.38 7.50 33.98
N THR A 200 13.35 6.64 33.70
CA THR A 200 14.16 5.94 34.71
C THR A 200 15.63 6.34 34.55
N TYR A 201 16.42 6.11 35.59
CA TYR A 201 17.88 6.19 35.52
C TYR A 201 18.50 4.88 35.99
N THR A 202 19.60 4.49 35.36
CA THR A 202 20.34 3.29 35.76
C THR A 202 21.54 3.70 36.60
N GLU A 203 21.67 3.14 37.80
CA GLU A 203 22.91 3.28 38.56
C GLU A 203 24.01 2.50 37.85
N TYR A 204 25.10 3.19 37.48
CA TYR A 204 26.19 2.55 36.77
C TYR A 204 26.96 1.60 37.67
N GLU A 205 27.11 0.38 37.14
CA GLU A 205 28.07 -0.60 37.58
C GLU A 205 28.86 -1.06 36.35
N ALA A 206 30.15 -1.34 36.52
CA ALA A 206 30.99 -1.80 35.42
C ALA A 206 30.50 -3.18 34.94
N ASP A 207 30.42 -3.34 33.61
CA ASP A 207 29.95 -4.55 32.93
C ASP A 207 28.49 -4.91 33.28
N LEU A 208 27.67 -3.91 33.60
CA LEU A 208 26.24 -4.07 33.88
C LEU A 208 25.44 -4.16 32.57
N THR A 209 24.47 -5.08 32.52
CA THR A 209 23.45 -5.12 31.49
C THR A 209 22.07 -5.03 32.12
N VAL A 210 21.24 -4.14 31.59
CA VAL A 210 19.84 -3.94 32.02
C VAL A 210 18.89 -4.06 30.84
N THR A 211 17.62 -4.37 31.14
CA THR A 211 16.57 -4.42 30.13
C THR A 211 16.25 -3.02 29.61
N LEU A 212 15.91 -2.92 28.32
CA LEU A 212 15.38 -1.71 27.70
C LEU A 212 13.86 -1.84 27.58
N PHE A 213 13.10 -0.95 28.22
CA PHE A 213 11.64 -0.98 28.21
C PHE A 213 11.04 0.13 27.34
N ALA A 214 10.35 -0.25 26.26
CA ALA A 214 9.50 0.64 25.47
C ALA A 214 8.10 0.77 26.11
N GLY A 215 7.50 1.97 26.05
CA GLY A 215 6.15 2.18 26.58
C GLY A 215 5.99 1.84 28.07
N GLN A 216 7.08 1.90 28.84
CA GLN A 216 7.22 1.52 30.26
C GLN A 216 7.19 0.02 30.58
N THR A 217 6.62 -0.83 29.73
CA THR A 217 6.43 -2.27 30.08
C THR A 217 6.86 -3.27 29.01
N PHE A 218 7.13 -2.84 27.78
CA PHE A 218 7.51 -3.75 26.71
C PHE A 218 9.02 -3.94 26.65
N GLU A 219 9.49 -5.17 26.77
CA GLU A 219 10.91 -5.50 26.62
C GLU A 219 11.30 -5.28 25.14
N ALA A 220 12.04 -4.22 24.88
CA ALA A 220 12.50 -3.84 23.54
C ALA A 220 13.93 -4.33 23.24
N GLY A 221 14.67 -4.71 24.28
CA GLY A 221 16.04 -5.20 24.16
C GLY A 221 16.85 -5.00 25.45
N THR A 222 18.15 -4.74 25.30
CA THR A 222 19.07 -4.56 26.42
C THR A 222 20.01 -3.36 26.22
N VAL A 223 20.51 -2.82 27.34
CA VAL A 223 21.55 -1.81 27.40
C VAL A 223 22.71 -2.35 28.22
N HIS A 224 23.90 -2.40 27.64
CA HIS A 224 25.14 -2.83 28.31
C HIS A 224 26.07 -1.64 28.55
N PHE A 225 26.62 -1.57 29.76
CA PHE A 225 27.57 -0.55 30.19
C PHE A 225 28.94 -1.18 30.42
N SER A 226 29.94 -0.78 29.64
CA SER A 226 31.30 -1.28 29.80
C SER A 226 31.95 -0.80 31.11
N ALA A 227 33.02 -1.47 31.54
CA ALA A 227 33.99 -0.85 32.43
C ALA A 227 34.52 0.49 31.87
N VAL A 228 34.89 1.42 32.76
CA VAL A 228 35.51 2.70 32.36
C VAL A 228 36.89 2.44 31.76
N VAL A 229 37.10 2.89 30.53
CA VAL A 229 38.40 2.88 29.83
C VAL A 229 38.66 4.29 29.32
N ASP A 230 39.84 4.84 29.64
CA ASP A 230 40.23 6.20 29.25
C ASP A 230 39.21 7.30 29.65
N ASP A 231 38.65 7.18 30.87
CA ASP A 231 37.59 8.06 31.40
C ASP A 231 36.24 7.99 30.65
N GLU A 232 36.05 7.03 29.75
CA GLU A 232 34.82 6.82 28.98
C GLU A 232 34.13 5.49 29.31
N VAL A 233 32.80 5.47 29.17
CA VAL A 233 31.97 4.26 29.23
C VAL A 233 31.41 4.02 27.83
N THR A 234 31.59 2.81 27.30
CA THR A 234 30.90 2.38 26.08
C THR A 234 29.53 1.84 26.48
N ILE A 235 28.49 2.36 25.81
CA ILE A 235 27.12 1.91 25.99
C ILE A 235 26.72 1.18 24.71
N THR A 236 26.30 -0.08 24.84
CA THR A 236 25.82 -0.88 23.72
C THR A 236 24.34 -1.15 23.90
N ILE A 237 23.53 -0.82 22.89
CA ILE A 237 22.10 -1.15 22.86
C ILE A 237 21.87 -2.23 21.83
N THR A 238 21.14 -3.26 22.24
CA THR A 238 20.72 -4.35 21.37
C THR A 238 19.22 -4.48 21.45
N LEU A 239 18.53 -4.19 20.34
CA LEU A 239 17.09 -4.39 20.22
C LEU A 239 16.79 -5.85 19.90
N GLU A 240 15.68 -6.37 20.41
CA GLU A 240 15.26 -7.77 20.23
C GLU A 240 13.99 -7.89 19.39
N GLY A 241 13.78 -9.05 18.75
CA GLY A 241 12.58 -9.30 17.93
C GLY A 241 12.43 -8.31 16.77
N ASP A 242 11.23 -7.76 16.65
CA ASP A 242 10.84 -6.83 15.58
C ASP A 242 11.07 -5.36 15.95
N TRP A 243 11.75 -5.08 17.07
CA TRP A 243 12.11 -3.72 17.46
C TRP A 243 13.26 -3.19 16.60
N ILE A 244 13.14 -1.94 16.17
CA ILE A 244 14.19 -1.16 15.49
C ILE A 244 14.34 0.22 16.14
N PHE A 245 15.46 0.89 15.90
CA PHE A 245 15.52 2.33 16.14
C PHE A 245 14.57 3.04 15.18
N ALA A 246 13.77 3.98 15.69
CA ALA A 246 12.84 4.71 14.85
C ALA A 246 13.61 5.53 13.81
N GLU A 247 13.43 5.18 12.54
CA GLU A 247 14.05 5.88 11.41
C GLU A 247 13.13 6.97 10.85
N TYR A 248 11.81 6.76 10.93
CA TYR A 248 10.79 7.69 10.45
C TYR A 248 9.64 7.83 11.45
N GLU A 249 9.09 9.03 11.57
CA GLU A 249 7.89 9.34 12.35
C GLU A 249 7.02 10.30 11.53
N MET A 250 5.75 9.94 11.29
CA MET A 250 4.81 10.72 10.46
C MET A 250 5.35 11.09 9.06
N GLY A 251 6.17 10.21 8.46
CA GLY A 251 6.75 10.42 7.12
C GLY A 251 8.03 11.26 7.09
N GLU A 252 8.53 11.69 8.25
CA GLU A 252 9.77 12.47 8.36
C GLU A 252 10.87 11.65 9.04
N ALA A 253 12.12 11.84 8.64
CA ALA A 253 13.26 11.13 9.25
C ALA A 253 13.47 11.58 10.70
N VAL A 254 13.71 10.62 11.59
CA VAL A 254 13.98 10.90 13.02
C VAL A 254 15.48 11.09 13.22
N GLU A 255 15.86 12.31 13.61
CA GLU A 255 17.21 12.60 14.09
C GLU A 255 17.31 12.44 15.62
N GLU A 256 18.53 12.18 16.12
CA GLU A 256 18.81 12.07 17.56
C GLU A 256 17.92 11.01 18.26
N ASN A 257 17.62 9.89 17.59
CA ASN A 257 16.75 8.83 18.13
C ASN A 257 17.37 8.07 19.32
N VAL A 258 18.65 8.28 19.61
CA VAL A 258 19.31 7.89 20.87
C VAL A 258 19.77 9.13 21.63
N LYS A 259 19.41 9.23 22.91
CA LYS A 259 19.81 10.34 23.79
C LYS A 259 20.29 9.81 25.14
N ILE A 260 21.41 10.33 25.62
CA ILE A 260 22.03 9.93 26.88
C ILE A 260 22.32 11.16 27.73
N GLN A 261 22.00 11.06 29.02
CA GLN A 261 22.40 12.02 30.04
C GLN A 261 23.19 11.30 31.13
N ASP A 262 24.31 11.87 31.52
CA ASP A 262 25.11 11.41 32.65
C ASP A 262 24.87 12.28 33.88
N TYR A 263 25.04 11.71 35.08
CA TYR A 263 25.01 12.44 36.34
C TYR A 263 26.15 12.01 37.26
N GLU A 264 26.69 12.99 38.02
CA GLU A 264 27.66 12.73 39.10
C GLU A 264 27.00 12.18 40.38
N PHE A 265 25.72 12.50 40.59
CA PHE A 265 24.91 12.08 41.74
C PHE A 265 23.49 11.73 41.27
N SER A 266 22.77 10.93 42.06
CA SER A 266 21.36 10.62 41.79
C SER A 266 20.55 11.91 41.56
N PRO A 267 19.84 12.01 40.44
CA PRO A 267 19.10 13.21 40.06
C PRO A 267 17.88 13.38 40.97
N SER A 268 17.60 14.63 41.37
CA SER A 268 16.45 14.94 42.24
C SER A 268 15.16 15.25 41.46
N GLY A 269 15.17 15.08 40.13
CA GLY A 269 14.07 15.45 39.26
C GLY A 269 14.28 14.94 37.83
N ASN A 270 13.18 14.84 37.09
CA ASN A 270 13.21 14.36 35.70
C ASN A 270 14.23 15.13 34.84
N PRO A 271 14.81 14.48 33.81
CA PRO A 271 15.74 15.14 32.90
C PRO A 271 15.05 16.31 32.19
N ALA A 272 15.81 17.37 31.90
CA ALA A 272 15.27 18.52 31.18
C ALA A 272 14.99 18.13 29.71
N PRO A 273 13.75 18.27 29.21
CA PRO A 273 13.42 17.91 27.83
C PRO A 273 14.34 18.61 26.81
N GLY A 274 14.94 17.83 25.91
CA GLY A 274 15.81 18.33 24.84
C GLY A 274 17.24 18.71 25.24
N GLN A 275 17.63 18.56 26.51
CA GLN A 275 18.94 18.99 27.03
C GLN A 275 19.86 17.80 27.38
N PHE A 276 19.77 16.71 26.63
CA PHE A 276 20.65 15.54 26.81
C PHE A 276 22.08 15.87 26.37
N ALA A 277 23.05 15.50 27.20
CA ALA A 277 24.48 15.75 26.96
C ALA A 277 25.04 15.00 25.73
N HIS A 278 24.54 13.79 25.47
CA HIS A 278 24.97 12.98 24.34
C HIS A 278 23.77 12.56 23.49
N LYS A 279 23.96 12.54 22.18
CA LYS A 279 22.91 12.21 21.21
C LYS A 279 23.51 11.52 20.00
N ALA A 280 22.75 10.60 19.42
CA ALA A 280 23.12 9.91 18.19
C ALA A 280 21.88 9.62 17.34
N THR A 281 22.07 9.53 16.03
CA THR A 281 21.09 9.00 15.08
C THR A 281 21.56 7.61 14.68
N VAL A 282 20.72 6.61 14.91
CA VAL A 282 21.04 5.19 14.73
C VAL A 282 19.99 4.55 13.84
N ALA A 283 20.39 3.58 13.02
CA ALA A 283 19.49 2.75 12.22
C ALA A 283 19.67 1.27 12.56
N GLY A 284 18.69 0.44 12.23
CA GLY A 284 18.75 -1.00 12.49
C GLY A 284 18.49 -1.38 13.96
N GLN A 285 19.20 -2.40 14.46
CA GLN A 285 18.91 -3.06 15.75
C GLN A 285 20.02 -2.96 16.80
N SER A 286 21.15 -2.30 16.49
CA SER A 286 22.26 -2.19 17.44
C SER A 286 22.98 -0.85 17.35
N TYR A 287 23.38 -0.31 18.52
CA TYR A 287 24.24 0.86 18.68
C TYR A 287 25.42 0.53 19.61
#